data_AF-A0A3B9NA67-F1
#
_entry.id   AF-A0A3B9NA67-F1
#
_cell.length_a   1.000
_cell.length_b   1.000
_cell.length_c   1.000
_cell.angle_alpha   90.00
_cell.angle_beta   90.00
_cell.angle_gamma   90.00
#
_symmetry.space_group_name_H-M   'P 1'
#
loop_
_entity.id
_entity.type
_entity.pdbx_description
1 polymer ?
#
loop_
_entity_poly.entity_id
_entity_poly.type
_entity_poly.pdbx_seq_one_letter_code
_entity_poly.pdbx_strand_id
1 'polypeptide(L)'
;NRLVDAVLSIEARLNRQFKASQKKSFIERNNQLVWTYSDSYARAYHEAMNGMVERRMQKTILRVASYWYSAWLESGQPDLTNIEKIKSSDKQDHIDITGKKRIGREEWM
;
A
#
# COMPACT_ATOMS: atom_id res chain seq x y z
N ASN A 1 -18.27 7.20 -4.88
CA ASN A 1 -17.61 7.17 -3.56
C ASN A 1 -18.29 6.19 -2.60
N ARG A 2 -18.06 4.86 -2.68
CA ARG A 2 -18.80 3.87 -1.87
C ARG A 2 -18.16 3.48 -0.52
N LEU A 3 -16.86 3.72 -0.35
CA LEU A 3 -16.15 3.33 0.90
C LEU A 3 -15.83 4.51 1.81
N VAL A 4 -16.13 5.74 1.37
CA VAL A 4 -15.88 6.96 2.15
C VAL A 4 -16.68 6.91 3.44
N ASP A 5 -17.96 6.56 3.36
CA ASP A 5 -18.84 6.46 4.54
C ASP A 5 -18.34 5.41 5.55
N ALA A 6 -17.85 4.27 5.05
CA ALA A 6 -17.27 3.23 5.90
C ALA A 6 -16.03 3.73 6.64
N VAL A 7 -15.10 4.38 5.93
CA VAL A 7 -13.87 4.96 6.49
C VAL A 7 -14.21 6.02 7.56
N LEU A 8 -15.10 6.97 7.23
CA LEU A 8 -15.51 8.03 8.15
C LEU A 8 -16.23 7.47 9.37
N SER A 9 -17.09 6.46 9.21
CA SER A 9 -17.78 5.82 10.34
C SER A 9 -16.81 5.09 11.28
N ILE A 10 -15.79 4.40 10.72
CA ILE A 10 -14.75 3.73 11.49
C ILE A 10 -13.92 4.75 12.27
N GLU A 11 -13.51 5.84 11.62
CA GLU A 11 -12.76 6.93 12.26
C GLU A 11 -13.57 7.58 13.39
N ALA A 12 -14.84 7.92 13.13
CA ALA A 12 -15.72 8.52 14.14
C ALA A 12 -15.91 7.60 15.36
N ARG A 13 -16.01 6.28 15.14
CA ARG A 13 -16.12 5.30 16.22
C ARG A 13 -14.84 5.24 17.06
N LEU A 14 -13.67 5.14 16.43
CA LEU A 14 -12.39 5.11 17.13
C LEU A 14 -12.10 6.42 17.88
N ASN A 15 -12.47 7.56 17.30
CA ASN A 15 -12.34 8.86 17.97
C ASN A 15 -13.12 8.97 19.27
N ARG A 16 -14.24 8.26 19.41
CA ARG A 16 -15.00 8.24 20.68
C ARG A 16 -14.37 7.32 21.73
N GLN A 17 -13.61 6.31 21.30
CA GLN A 17 -13.00 5.32 22.19
C GLN A 17 -11.64 5.79 22.71
N PHE A 18 -10.86 6.51 21.89
CA PHE A 18 -9.53 6.98 22.25
C PHE A 18 -9.58 8.35 22.94
N LYS A 19 -8.82 8.51 24.03
CA LYS A 19 -8.60 9.83 24.65
C LYS A 19 -7.76 10.72 23.74
N ALA A 20 -8.00 12.03 23.76
CA ALA A 20 -7.28 12.99 22.93
C ALA A 20 -5.74 12.92 23.11
N SER A 21 -5.27 12.66 24.33
CA SER A 21 -3.84 12.50 24.64
C SER A 21 -3.21 11.23 24.08
N GLN A 22 -4.00 10.18 23.81
CA GLN A 22 -3.52 8.90 23.29
C GLN A 22 -3.62 8.81 21.76
N LYS A 23 -4.34 9.74 21.12
CA LYS A 23 -4.58 9.72 19.67
C LYS A 23 -3.34 10.12 18.87
N LYS A 24 -2.53 11.02 19.41
CA LYS A 24 -1.37 11.59 18.73
C LYS A 24 -0.13 11.51 19.60
N SER A 25 1.00 11.32 18.97
CA SER A 25 2.31 11.27 19.62
C SER A 25 3.34 12.02 18.77
N PHE A 26 4.40 12.48 19.41
CA PHE A 26 5.57 12.98 18.72
C PHE A 26 6.45 11.79 18.32
N ILE A 27 6.94 11.81 17.09
CA ILE A 27 7.95 10.86 16.60
C ILE A 27 9.14 11.64 16.05
N GLU A 28 10.33 11.08 16.14
CA GLU A 28 11.50 11.62 15.46
C GLU A 28 11.70 10.90 14.13
N ARG A 29 11.79 11.64 13.03
CA ARG A 29 12.08 11.10 11.70
C ARG A 29 13.09 12.00 11.01
N ASN A 30 14.24 11.45 10.62
CA ASN A 30 15.32 12.19 9.96
C ASN A 30 15.74 13.46 10.75
N ASN A 31 15.95 13.34 12.07
CA ASN A 31 16.25 14.46 12.98
C ASN A 31 15.16 15.55 13.04
N GLN A 32 13.93 15.25 12.61
CA GLN A 32 12.78 16.16 12.73
C GLN A 32 11.71 15.56 13.62
N LEU A 33 11.23 16.36 14.57
CA LEU A 33 10.10 15.99 15.43
C LEU A 33 8.79 16.21 14.67
N VAL A 34 8.04 15.14 14.42
CA VAL A 34 6.77 15.17 13.70
C VAL A 34 5.62 14.82 14.65
N TRP A 35 4.59 15.66 14.65
CA TRP A 35 3.34 15.39 15.35
C TRP A 35 2.44 14.50 14.49
N THR A 36 2.25 13.25 14.88
CA THR A 36 1.52 12.26 14.08
C THR A 36 0.54 11.45 14.92
N TYR A 37 -0.24 10.59 14.26
CA TYR A 37 -1.08 9.61 14.95
C TYR A 37 -0.22 8.59 15.70
N SER A 38 -0.66 8.26 16.91
CA SER A 38 0.01 7.26 17.73
C SER A 38 -0.07 5.88 17.11
N ASP A 39 0.89 5.03 17.45
CA ASP A 39 0.96 3.67 16.90
C ASP A 39 -0.23 2.81 17.37
N SER A 40 -0.68 3.00 18.62
CA SER A 40 -1.86 2.32 19.16
C SER A 40 -3.13 2.70 18.40
N TYR A 41 -3.31 3.98 18.06
CA TYR A 41 -4.44 4.42 17.24
C TYR A 41 -4.35 3.85 15.83
N ALA A 42 -3.16 3.84 15.22
CA ALA A 42 -2.95 3.30 13.88
C ALA A 42 -3.24 1.79 13.80
N ARG A 43 -2.81 0.99 14.79
CA ARG A 43 -3.11 -0.45 14.86
C ARG A 43 -4.61 -0.71 15.02
N ALA A 44 -5.26 -0.03 15.97
CA ALA A 44 -6.70 -0.17 16.17
C ALA A 44 -7.51 0.24 14.92
N TYR A 45 -7.03 1.26 14.20
CA TYR A 45 -7.63 1.70 12.94
C TYR A 45 -7.45 0.66 11.82
N HIS A 46 -6.26 0.07 11.69
CA HIS A 46 -5.99 -1.01 10.73
C HIS A 46 -6.87 -2.24 10.98
N GLU A 47 -6.97 -2.69 12.24
CA GLU A 47 -7.85 -3.79 12.64
C GLU A 47 -9.31 -3.50 12.34
N ALA A 48 -9.79 -2.29 12.66
CA ALA A 48 -11.16 -1.87 12.40
C ALA A 48 -11.51 -1.81 10.90
N MET A 49 -10.52 -1.53 10.03
CA MET A 49 -10.68 -1.57 8.58
C MET A 49 -10.74 -2.99 8.01
N ASN A 50 -10.36 -4.01 8.80
CA ASN A 50 -10.52 -5.43 8.49
C ASN A 50 -10.11 -5.80 7.04
N GLY A 51 -8.85 -5.54 6.67
CA GLY A 51 -8.35 -5.93 5.35
C GLY A 51 -8.88 -5.09 4.17
N MET A 52 -9.47 -3.91 4.43
CA MET A 52 -10.04 -3.07 3.36
C MET A 52 -8.98 -2.58 2.37
N VAL A 53 -7.78 -2.26 2.85
CA VAL A 53 -6.69 -1.69 2.03
C VAL A 53 -6.12 -2.73 1.08
N GLU A 54 -5.88 -3.94 1.57
CA GLU A 54 -5.35 -5.09 0.86
C GLU A 54 -6.29 -5.49 -0.28
N ARG A 55 -7.59 -5.59 0.03
CA ARG A 55 -8.62 -5.88 -0.98
C ARG A 55 -8.70 -4.80 -2.06
N ARG A 56 -8.44 -3.54 -1.70
CA ARG A 56 -8.36 -2.44 -2.68
C ARG A 56 -7.11 -2.54 -3.53
N MET A 57 -5.97 -2.79 -2.92
CA MET A 57 -4.70 -2.98 -3.61
C MET A 57 -4.80 -4.10 -4.65
N GLN A 58 -5.34 -5.26 -4.28
CA GLN A 58 -5.57 -6.37 -5.20
C GLN A 58 -6.44 -5.97 -6.40
N LYS A 59 -7.54 -5.24 -6.15
CA LYS A 59 -8.43 -4.75 -7.23
C LYS A 59 -7.76 -3.73 -8.13
N THR A 60 -6.86 -2.91 -7.60
CA THR A 60 -6.12 -1.91 -8.37
C THR A 60 -5.15 -2.58 -9.33
N ILE A 61 -4.44 -3.63 -8.90
CA ILE A 61 -3.53 -4.39 -9.77
C ILE A 61 -4.26 -4.88 -11.02
N LEU A 62 -5.43 -5.52 -10.84
CA LEU A 62 -6.24 -6.01 -11.94
C LEU A 62 -6.66 -4.86 -12.88
N ARG A 63 -7.15 -3.75 -12.33
CA ARG A 63 -7.60 -2.59 -13.13
C ARG A 63 -6.48 -1.99 -13.97
N VAL A 64 -5.30 -1.84 -13.38
CA VAL A 64 -4.12 -1.34 -14.09
C VAL A 64 -3.75 -2.32 -15.20
N ALA A 65 -3.64 -3.61 -14.90
CA ALA A 65 -3.34 -4.63 -15.89
C ALA A 65 -4.35 -4.63 -17.06
N SER A 66 -5.65 -4.53 -16.77
CA SER A 66 -6.69 -4.40 -17.79
C SER A 66 -6.54 -3.14 -18.65
N TYR A 67 -6.16 -2.02 -18.04
CA TYR A 67 -5.93 -0.77 -18.77
C TYR A 67 -4.75 -0.89 -19.74
N TRP A 68 -3.62 -1.43 -19.26
CA TRP A 68 -2.44 -1.68 -20.09
C TRP A 68 -2.74 -2.66 -21.22
N TYR A 69 -3.45 -3.74 -20.92
CA TYR A 69 -3.83 -4.74 -21.92
C TYR A 69 -4.77 -4.15 -22.99
N SER A 70 -5.77 -3.37 -22.57
CA SER A 70 -6.69 -2.72 -23.50
C SER A 70 -5.96 -1.70 -24.38
N ALA A 71 -5.06 -0.91 -23.81
CA ALA A 71 -4.26 0.06 -24.56
C ALA A 71 -3.33 -0.62 -25.58
N TRP A 72 -2.73 -1.75 -25.21
CA TRP A 72 -1.90 -2.54 -26.13
C TRP A 72 -2.71 -3.15 -27.27
N LEU A 73 -3.90 -3.68 -26.98
CA LEU A 73 -4.80 -4.22 -27.99
C LEU A 73 -5.25 -3.13 -28.97
N GLU A 74 -5.72 -1.98 -28.46
CA GLU A 74 -6.19 -0.85 -29.27
C GLU A 74 -5.08 -0.25 -30.14
N SER A 75 -3.82 -0.31 -29.68
CA SER A 75 -2.66 0.16 -30.45
C SER A 75 -2.32 -0.73 -31.66
N GLY A 76 -3.15 -1.77 -31.94
CA GLY A 76 -3.01 -2.63 -33.11
C GLY A 76 -2.03 -3.77 -32.89
N GLN A 77 -2.14 -4.47 -31.75
CA GLN A 77 -1.34 -5.64 -31.35
C GLN A 77 -0.62 -6.33 -32.53
N PRO A 78 0.71 -6.45 -32.51
CA PRO A 78 1.43 -7.14 -33.58
C PRO A 78 1.09 -8.64 -33.58
N ASP A 79 1.10 -9.25 -34.77
CA ASP A 79 0.88 -10.69 -34.91
C ASP A 79 2.04 -11.47 -34.23
N LEU A 80 1.69 -12.25 -33.20
CA LEU A 80 2.65 -12.98 -32.37
C LEU A 80 2.88 -14.42 -32.86
N THR A 81 2.29 -14.83 -33.99
CA THR A 81 2.34 -16.21 -34.49
C THR A 81 3.75 -16.72 -34.81
N ASN A 82 4.68 -15.83 -35.19
CA ASN A 82 6.04 -16.19 -35.62
C ASN A 82 7.16 -15.64 -34.73
N ILE A 83 6.88 -15.43 -33.44
CA ILE A 83 7.90 -14.95 -32.49
C ILE A 83 8.73 -16.14 -32.01
N GLU A 84 10.05 -16.10 -32.25
CA GLU A 84 10.99 -17.00 -31.62
C GLU A 84 10.82 -16.91 -30.10
N LYS A 85 10.55 -18.06 -29.44
CA LYS A 85 10.37 -18.10 -27.99
C LYS A 85 11.58 -17.45 -27.33
N ILE A 86 11.35 -16.27 -26.74
CA ILE A 86 12.34 -15.60 -25.91
C ILE A 86 12.70 -16.60 -24.82
N LYS A 87 13.95 -17.09 -24.85
CA LYS A 87 14.47 -17.93 -23.78
C LYS A 87 14.55 -17.04 -22.55
N SER A 88 13.56 -17.15 -21.67
CA SER A 88 13.63 -16.59 -20.33
C SER A 88 14.82 -17.24 -19.66
N SER A 89 15.96 -16.55 -19.61
CA SER A 89 17.00 -16.94 -18.66
C SER A 89 16.37 -16.72 -17.29
N ASP A 90 16.30 -17.76 -16.46
CA ASP A 90 15.87 -17.69 -15.05
C ASP A 90 16.90 -16.89 -14.23
N LYS A 91 17.14 -15.64 -14.61
CA LYS A 91 17.85 -14.68 -13.79
C LYS A 91 16.82 -14.16 -12.81
N GLN A 92 16.75 -14.85 -11.68
CA GLN A 92 16.07 -14.32 -10.52
C GLN A 92 16.83 -13.07 -10.09
N ASP A 93 16.30 -11.89 -10.39
CA ASP A 93 16.86 -10.63 -9.89
C ASP A 93 16.68 -10.62 -8.36
N HIS A 94 17.75 -10.98 -7.64
CA HIS A 94 17.75 -10.86 -6.19
C HIS A 94 17.85 -9.40 -5.80
N ILE A 95 16.87 -8.92 -5.03
CA ILE A 95 16.91 -7.57 -4.47
C ILE A 95 17.86 -7.64 -3.27
N ASP A 96 19.10 -7.19 -3.44
CA ASP A 96 20.06 -7.10 -2.33
C ASP A 96 19.59 -6.07 -1.30
N ILE A 97 19.07 -6.59 -0.18
CA ILE A 97 18.62 -5.83 0.99
C ILE A 97 19.68 -5.72 2.10
N THR A 98 20.81 -6.41 1.94
CA THR A 98 21.87 -6.49 2.96
C THR A 98 22.51 -5.11 3.18
N GLY A 99 22.44 -4.59 4.41
CA GLY A 99 23.10 -3.33 4.81
C GLY A 99 22.35 -2.04 4.46
N LYS A 100 21.18 -2.09 3.82
CA LYS A 100 20.38 -0.89 3.52
C LYS A 100 19.49 -0.53 4.71
N LYS A 101 19.69 0.67 5.30
CA LYS A 101 18.77 1.23 6.31
C LYS A 101 17.38 1.34 5.68
N ARG A 102 16.39 0.62 6.24
CA ARG A 102 15.01 0.71 5.74
C ARG A 102 14.49 2.13 5.96
N ILE A 103 13.90 2.71 4.92
CA ILE A 103 13.28 4.03 5.01
C ILE A 103 11.94 3.86 5.74
N GLY A 104 11.85 4.28 7.00
CA GLY A 104 10.67 4.06 7.83
C GLY A 104 10.79 4.66 9.24
N ARG A 105 9.77 4.45 10.07
CA ARG A 105 9.85 4.79 11.50
C ARG A 105 10.75 3.78 12.20
N GLU A 106 11.63 4.27 13.08
CA GLU A 106 12.64 3.43 13.74
C GLU A 106 12.02 2.44 14.73
N GLU A 107 10.84 2.75 15.26
CA GLU A 107 10.04 1.91 16.18
C GLU A 107 9.31 0.72 15.51
N TRP A 108 9.45 0.55 14.19
CA TRP A 108 8.92 -0.61 13.45
C TRP A 108 9.98 -1.70 13.20
N MET A 109 11.19 -1.50 13.75
CA MET A 109 12.23 -2.52 13.93
C MET A 109 12.06 -3.20 15.29
#